data_AF-A0A9D9EDB8-F1
#
_entry.id   AF-A0A9D9EDB8-F1
#
_cell.length_a   1.000
_cell.length_b   1.000
_cell.length_c   1.000
_cell.angle_alpha   90.00
_cell.angle_beta   90.00
_cell.angle_gamma   90.00
#
_symmetry.space_group_name_H-M   'P 1'
#
loop_
_entity.id
_entity.type
_entity.pdbx_description
1 polymer ?
#
loop_
_entity_poly.entity_id
_entity_poly.type
_entity_poly.pdbx_seq_one_letter_code
_entity_poly.pdbx_strand_id
1 'polypeptide(L)' 'MKASEIREMSISELRDRIESEKAALDTMKINHAVSPLEDTSKIRKTRKDIARMMTILAEKEKQN' A
#
# COMPACT_ATOMS: atom_id res chain seq x y z
N MET A 1 -3.20 -0.91 -7.65
CA MET A 1 -2.05 -1.58 -8.31
C MET A 1 -2.47 -2.93 -8.87
N LYS A 2 -1.91 -3.37 -10.00
CA LYS A 2 -2.14 -4.74 -10.51
C LYS A 2 -1.20 -5.71 -9.79
N ALA A 3 -1.66 -6.94 -9.56
CA ALA A 3 -0.86 -7.94 -8.85
C ALA A 3 0.39 -8.37 -9.63
N SER A 4 0.38 -8.28 -10.96
CA SER A 4 1.52 -8.56 -11.83
C SER A 4 2.70 -7.61 -11.55
N GLU A 5 2.44 -6.31 -11.49
CA GLU A 5 3.43 -5.27 -11.23
C GLU A 5 4.09 -5.46 -9.85
N ILE A 6 3.29 -5.83 -8.85
CA ILE A 6 3.77 -6.06 -7.48
C ILE A 6 4.67 -7.32 -7.41
N ARG A 7 4.40 -8.34 -8.24
CA ARG A 7 5.21 -9.56 -8.29
C ARG A 7 6.56 -9.35 -8.99
N GLU A 8 6.67 -8.40 -9.90
CA GLU A 8 7.92 -8.07 -10.59
C GLU A 8 8.91 -7.32 -9.69
N MET A 9 8.42 -6.60 -8.66
CA MET A 9 9.26 -5.88 -7.69
C MET A 9 10.09 -6.82 -6.81
N SER A 10 11.32 -6.43 -6.48
CA SER A 10 12.15 -7.18 -5.51
C SER A 10 11.60 -7.08 -4.09
N ILE A 11 12.07 -7.96 -3.18
CA ILE A 11 11.63 -7.97 -1.77
C ILE A 11 11.96 -6.64 -1.07
N SER A 12 13.13 -6.04 -1.34
CA SER A 12 13.50 -4.75 -0.74
C SER A 12 12.62 -3.62 -1.26
N GLU A 13 12.42 -3.53 -2.57
CA GLU A 13 11.56 -2.51 -3.17
C GLU A 13 10.11 -2.62 -2.67
N LEU A 14 9.61 -3.84 -2.50
CA LEU A 14 8.28 -4.09 -1.91
C LEU A 14 8.18 -3.53 -0.50
N ARG A 15 9.20 -3.73 0.35
CA ARG A 15 9.22 -3.21 1.72
C ARG A 15 9.25 -1.69 1.74
N ASP A 16 10.14 -1.08 0.95
CA ASP A 16 10.27 0.38 0.85
C ASP A 16 8.95 1.01 0.35
N ARG A 17 8.32 0.37 -0.65
CA ARG A 17 7.04 0.82 -1.20
C ARG A 17 5.91 0.73 -0.17
N ILE A 18 5.84 -0.36 0.60
CA ILE A 18 4.84 -0.54 1.66
C ILE A 18 4.98 0.58 2.70
N GLU A 19 6.20 0.92 3.11
CA GLU A 19 6.45 1.96 4.11
C GLU A 19 6.05 3.34 3.59
N SER A 20 6.44 3.68 2.36
CA SER A 20 6.05 4.91 1.69
C SER A 20 4.52 5.07 1.58
N GLU A 21 3.83 4.03 1.10
CA GLU A 21 2.37 4.05 0.91
C GLU A 21 1.62 4.08 2.25
N LYS A 22 2.19 3.51 3.31
CA LYS A 22 1.64 3.59 4.68
C LYS A 22 1.74 5.01 5.23
N ALA A 23 2.88 5.68 5.06
CA ALA A 23 3.04 7.09 5.46
C ALA A 23 2.08 8.01 4.69
N ALA A 24 1.90 7.75 3.39
CA ALA A 24 0.93 8.47 2.57
C ALA A 24 -0.51 8.24 3.06
N LEU A 25 -0.88 7.00 3.42
CA LEU A 25 -2.19 6.68 3.97
C LEU A 25 -2.46 7.41 5.29
N ASP A 26 -1.47 7.48 6.18
CA ASP A 26 -1.63 8.14 7.47
C ASP A 26 -1.77 9.67 7.30
N THR A 27 -1.01 10.26 6.38
CA THR A 27 -1.19 11.66 5.97
C THR A 27 -2.60 11.90 5.41
N MET A 28 -3.11 10.99 4.56
CA MET A 28 -4.47 11.09 4.01
C MET A 28 -5.55 11.00 5.10
N LYS A 29 -5.37 10.16 6.12
CA LYS A 29 -6.30 10.07 7.26
C LYS A 29 -6.31 11.35 8.07
N ILE A 30 -5.14 11.91 8.36
CA ILE A 30 -5.02 13.18 9.09
C ILE A 30 -5.70 14.29 8.28
N ASN A 31 -5.41 14.39 6.99
CA ASN A 31 -6.03 15.37 6.11
C ASN A 31 -7.55 15.20 6.07
N HIS A 32 -8.06 13.97 5.99
CA HIS A 32 -9.50 13.68 6.03
C HIS A 32 -10.17 14.06 7.36
N ALA A 33 -9.46 13.89 8.48
CA ALA A 33 -9.93 14.27 9.80
C ALA A 33 -9.97 15.80 9.99
N VAL A 34 -9.02 16.52 9.39
CA VAL A 34 -8.95 17.99 9.42
C VAL A 34 -9.97 18.61 8.46
N SER A 35 -10.11 18.05 7.27
CA SER A 35 -11.06 18.48 6.25
C SER A 35 -11.64 17.26 5.54
N PRO A 36 -12.98 17.09 5.50
CA PRO A 36 -13.60 15.98 4.80
C PRO A 36 -13.14 15.93 3.34
N LEU A 37 -12.28 14.96 3.01
CA LEU A 37 -11.90 14.68 1.63
C LEU A 37 -13.14 14.44 0.76
N GLU A 38 -13.18 15.09 -0.40
CA GLU A 38 -14.22 14.89 -1.42
C GLU A 38 -14.25 13.44 -1.93
N ASP A 39 -13.11 12.76 -1.93
CA ASP A 39 -12.98 11.38 -2.40
C ASP A 39 -12.33 10.45 -1.35
N THR A 40 -13.19 9.86 -0.51
CA THR A 40 -12.80 8.84 0.48
C THR A 40 -12.46 7.49 -0.15
N SER A 41 -12.77 7.27 -1.44
CA SER A 41 -12.48 6.03 -2.13
C SER A 41 -10.97 5.80 -2.29
N LYS A 42 -10.18 6.88 -2.34
CA LYS A 42 -8.72 6.85 -2.38
C LYS A 42 -8.14 6.16 -1.15
N ILE A 43 -8.61 6.50 0.05
CA ILE A 43 -8.19 5.85 1.31
C ILE A 43 -8.45 4.33 1.24
N ARG A 44 -9.63 3.93 0.76
CA ARG A 44 -9.99 2.52 0.60
C ARG A 44 -9.10 1.82 -0.43
N LYS A 45 -8.79 2.49 -1.54
CA LYS A 45 -7.94 1.96 -2.62
C LYS A 45 -6.51 1.77 -2.15
N THR A 46 -5.90 2.79 -1.54
CA THR A 46 -4.54 2.73 -0.99
C THR A 46 -4.43 1.63 0.08
N ARG A 47 -5.40 1.51 0.98
CA ARG A 47 -5.43 0.42 1.98
C ARG A 47 -5.46 -0.97 1.33
N LYS A 48 -6.23 -1.15 0.25
CA LYS A 48 -6.27 -2.42 -0.48
C LYS A 48 -4.96 -2.69 -1.22
N ASP A 49 -4.34 -1.66 -1.79
CA ASP A 49 -3.07 -1.79 -2.50
C ASP A 49 -1.95 -2.20 -1.53
N ILE A 50 -1.87 -1.59 -0.33
CA ILE A 50 -0.96 -1.99 0.75
C ILE A 50 -1.16 -3.46 1.13
N ALA A 51 -2.41 -3.89 1.35
CA ALA A 51 -2.71 -5.27 1.70
C ALA A 51 -2.21 -6.27 0.64
N ARG A 52 -2.39 -5.96 -0.65
CA ARG A 52 -1.89 -6.81 -1.74
C ARG A 52 -0.36 -6.90 -1.74
N MET A 53 0.33 -5.79 -1.52
CA MET A 53 1.79 -5.77 -1.43
C MET A 53 2.29 -6.62 -0.25
N MET A 54 1.66 -6.51 0.92
CA MET A 54 2.00 -7.33 2.08
C MET A 54 1.75 -8.82 1.83
N THR A 55 0.66 -9.20 1.16
CA THR A 55 0.40 -10.60 0.82
C THR A 55 1.47 -11.16 -0.11
N ILE A 56 1.85 -10.44 -1.17
CA ILE A 56 2.89 -10.89 -2.10
C ILE A 56 4.26 -10.93 -1.43
N LEU A 57 4.57 -9.98 -0.55
CA LEU A 57 5.79 -10.01 0.25
C LEU A 57 5.87 -11.30 1.08
N ALA A 58 4.79 -11.64 1.80
CA ALA A 58 4.73 -12.87 2.59
C ALA A 58 4.80 -14.14 1.71
N GLU A 59 4.18 -14.14 0.53
CA GLU A 59 4.33 -15.23 -0.45
C GLU A 59 5.79 -15.41 -0.88
N LYS A 60 6.51 -14.33 -1.17
CA LYS A 60 7.93 -14.36 -1.55
C LYS A 60 8.84 -14.78 -0.41
N GLU A 61 8.58 -14.29 0.81
CA GLU A 61 9.35 -14.67 2.00
C GLU A 61 9.18 -16.15 2.37
N LYS A 62 8.04 -16.76 2.05
CA LYS A 62 7.77 -18.18 2.29
C LYS A 62 8.34 -19.11 1.20
N GLN A 63 8.60 -18.58 0.00
CA GLN A 63 9.20 -19.35 -1.10
C GLN A 63 10.73 -19.39 -1.06
N ASN A 64 11.35 -18.49 -0.30
CA ASN A 64 12.78 -18.55 0.07
C ASN A 64 12.98 -19.37 1.35
#